data_AF-A0A173WD64-F1
#
_entry.id   AF-A0A173WD64-F1
#
_cell.length_a   1.000
_cell.length_b   1.000
_cell.length_c   1.000
_cell.angle_alpha   90.00
_cell.angle_beta   90.00
_cell.angle_gamma   90.00
#
_symmetry.space_group_name_H-M   'P 1'
#
loop_
_entity.id
_entity.type
_entity.pdbx_description
1 polymer ?
#
loop_
_entity_poly.entity_id
_entity_poly.type
_entity_poly.pdbx_seq_one_letter_code
_entity_poly.pdbx_strand_id
1 'polypeptide(L)'
;MKKKYITKLMIAACLSSALSLNSCIEEVFPESSTATIDQIGKSDQAISAMVNSVVAFINAFRSYGPQFYHDFGYSGYNLIRESACEDFFCHEPKFDFFDTYGVCNDLGDADVVNTIWYYNYKFLNNVNNALSALEKADDAPENKYYKGICLSYRAMIYMDLVRMYEYKKNRSREIRCRSSQ
;
A
#
# COMPACT_ATOMS: atom_id res chain seq x y z
N MET A 1 -68.72 -0.60 -0.70
CA MET A 1 -68.04 -1.45 0.30
C MET A 1 -66.79 -2.20 -0.18
N LYS A 2 -66.52 -2.35 -1.51
CA LYS A 2 -65.40 -3.16 -2.02
C LYS A 2 -63.98 -2.54 -1.92
N LYS A 3 -63.84 -1.21 -2.01
CA LYS A 3 -62.51 -0.53 -1.97
C LYS A 3 -61.77 -0.70 -0.63
N LYS A 4 -62.48 -0.73 0.51
CA LYS A 4 -61.86 -0.82 1.85
C LYS A 4 -61.17 -2.16 2.12
N TYR A 5 -61.58 -3.24 1.44
CA TYR A 5 -60.98 -4.58 1.61
C TYR A 5 -59.73 -4.76 0.74
N ILE A 6 -59.69 -4.15 -0.44
CA ILE A 6 -58.52 -4.17 -1.34
C ILE A 6 -57.34 -3.43 -0.69
N THR A 7 -57.59 -2.28 -0.06
CA THR A 7 -56.54 -1.54 0.66
C THR A 7 -55.99 -2.32 1.85
N LYS A 8 -56.83 -3.07 2.58
CA LYS A 8 -56.38 -3.93 3.69
C LYS A 8 -55.57 -5.14 3.23
N LEU A 9 -55.91 -5.72 2.06
CA LEU A 9 -55.14 -6.82 1.48
C LEU A 9 -53.75 -6.38 1.00
N MET A 10 -53.64 -5.19 0.41
CA MET A 10 -52.37 -4.63 -0.05
C MET A 10 -51.43 -4.32 1.12
N ILE A 11 -51.97 -3.81 2.24
CA ILE A 11 -51.18 -3.55 3.46
C ILE A 11 -50.67 -4.87 4.07
N ALA A 12 -51.49 -5.92 4.10
CA ALA A 12 -51.08 -7.23 4.61
C ALA A 12 -50.01 -7.92 3.74
N ALA A 13 -50.03 -7.72 2.41
CA ALA A 13 -49.01 -8.22 1.48
C ALA A 13 -47.66 -7.47 1.63
N CYS A 14 -47.69 -6.18 1.95
CA CYS A 14 -46.48 -5.41 2.21
C CYS A 14 -45.85 -5.72 3.59
N LEU A 15 -46.65 -6.09 4.61
CA LEU A 15 -46.09 -6.48 5.92
C LEU A 15 -45.50 -7.90 5.92
N SER A 16 -45.97 -8.79 5.05
CA SER A 16 -45.47 -10.18 4.95
C SER A 16 -44.15 -10.30 4.16
N SER A 17 -43.84 -9.30 3.32
CA SER A 17 -42.54 -9.18 2.63
C SER A 17 -41.43 -8.61 3.53
N ALA A 18 -41.77 -7.93 4.62
CA ALA A 18 -40.80 -7.44 5.60
C ALA A 18 -40.30 -8.55 6.57
N LEU A 19 -41.06 -9.65 6.71
CA LEU A 19 -40.72 -10.76 7.63
C LEU A 19 -39.93 -11.89 6.96
N SER A 20 -39.78 -11.87 5.63
CA SER A 20 -39.10 -12.90 4.84
C SER A 20 -37.62 -12.58 4.53
N LEU A 21 -37.08 -11.47 5.03
CA LEU A 21 -35.69 -11.06 4.80
C LEU A 21 -34.72 -11.43 5.94
N ASN A 22 -35.15 -12.16 6.98
CA ASN A 22 -34.26 -12.66 8.03
C ASN A 22 -33.61 -14.01 7.70
N SER A 23 -33.23 -14.25 6.45
CA SER A 23 -32.31 -15.34 6.11
C SER A 23 -30.91 -14.76 5.96
N CYS A 24 -30.12 -14.74 7.03
CA CYS A 24 -28.65 -14.70 7.02
C CYS A 24 -27.97 -13.94 5.86
N ILE A 25 -28.41 -12.71 5.54
CA ILE A 25 -27.61 -11.83 4.70
C ILE A 25 -26.48 -11.37 5.59
N GLU A 26 -25.30 -11.97 5.41
CA GLU A 26 -24.08 -11.34 5.92
C GLU A 26 -23.94 -10.01 5.18
N GLU A 27 -24.15 -8.90 5.88
CA GLU A 27 -24.08 -7.57 5.27
C GLU A 27 -22.63 -7.27 4.84
N VAL A 28 -22.42 -7.28 3.53
CA VAL A 28 -21.17 -6.85 2.88
C VAL A 28 -21.15 -5.33 2.65
N PHE A 29 -22.22 -4.63 3.04
CA PHE A 29 -22.34 -3.17 2.89
C PHE A 29 -21.67 -2.43 4.05
N PRO A 30 -20.90 -1.36 3.79
CA PRO A 30 -20.26 -0.60 4.86
C PRO A 30 -21.33 0.16 5.68
N GLU A 31 -21.42 -0.14 6.97
CA GLU A 31 -22.32 0.53 7.93
C GLU A 31 -21.88 1.97 8.26
N SER A 32 -20.68 2.36 7.81
CA SER A 32 -20.09 3.70 7.97
C SER A 32 -19.40 4.15 6.69
N SER A 33 -18.89 5.39 6.64
CA SER A 33 -18.13 5.93 5.49
C SER A 33 -16.81 5.19 5.20
N THR A 34 -16.49 4.13 5.94
CA THR A 34 -15.31 3.28 5.77
C THR A 34 -15.69 1.80 5.82
N ALA A 35 -15.19 1.00 4.88
CA ALA A 35 -15.34 -0.45 4.89
C ALA A 35 -14.28 -1.10 5.80
N THR A 36 -14.69 -2.07 6.61
CA THR A 36 -13.75 -2.84 7.45
C THR A 36 -13.06 -3.93 6.62
N ILE A 37 -11.87 -4.39 7.04
CA ILE A 37 -11.14 -5.47 6.35
C ILE A 37 -11.98 -6.76 6.30
N ASP A 38 -12.81 -7.02 7.31
CA ASP A 38 -13.74 -8.16 7.33
C ASP A 38 -14.80 -8.08 6.22
N GLN A 39 -15.31 -6.89 5.91
CA GLN A 39 -16.27 -6.69 4.82
C GLN A 39 -15.60 -6.81 3.45
N ILE A 40 -14.36 -6.34 3.33
CA ILE A 40 -13.56 -6.43 2.10
C ILE A 40 -13.22 -7.89 1.76
N GLY A 41 -12.86 -8.70 2.76
CA GLY A 41 -12.52 -10.11 2.57
C GLY A 41 -13.67 -10.97 2.03
N LYS A 42 -14.93 -10.48 2.12
CA LYS A 42 -16.13 -11.15 1.61
C LYS A 42 -16.50 -10.77 0.17
N SER A 43 -15.72 -9.91 -0.49
CA SER A 43 -16.00 -9.43 -1.85
C SER A 43 -14.78 -9.53 -2.76
N ASP A 44 -14.88 -10.37 -3.80
CA ASP A 44 -13.82 -10.55 -4.80
C ASP A 44 -13.43 -9.23 -5.50
N GLN A 45 -14.41 -8.36 -5.74
CA GLN A 45 -14.18 -7.04 -6.35
C GLN A 45 -13.38 -6.13 -5.41
N ALA A 46 -13.66 -6.18 -4.10
CA ALA A 46 -12.94 -5.40 -3.12
C ALA A 46 -11.50 -5.90 -2.91
N ILE A 47 -11.30 -7.23 -2.95
CA ILE A 47 -9.98 -7.85 -2.93
C ILE A 47 -9.18 -7.45 -4.17
N SER A 48 -9.75 -7.57 -5.36
CA SER A 48 -9.10 -7.17 -6.61
C SER A 48 -8.73 -5.68 -6.60
N ALA A 49 -9.61 -4.81 -6.09
CA ALA A 49 -9.32 -3.39 -5.93
C ALA A 49 -8.15 -3.12 -4.97
N MET A 50 -8.08 -3.84 -3.84
CA MET A 50 -6.95 -3.75 -2.90
C MET A 50 -5.63 -4.17 -3.54
N VAL A 51 -5.62 -5.27 -4.29
CA VAL A 51 -4.41 -5.75 -4.98
C VAL A 51 -4.00 -4.79 -6.10
N ASN A 52 -4.96 -4.24 -6.85
CA ASN A 52 -4.68 -3.21 -7.85
C ASN A 52 -4.11 -1.93 -7.22
N SER A 53 -4.55 -1.57 -6.02
CA SER A 53 -3.97 -0.46 -5.25
C SER A 53 -2.50 -0.69 -4.92
N VAL A 54 -2.12 -1.93 -4.55
CA VAL A 54 -0.70 -2.30 -4.34
C VAL A 54 0.11 -2.07 -5.62
N VAL A 55 -0.35 -2.55 -6.76
CA VAL A 55 0.36 -2.38 -8.04
C VAL A 55 0.41 -0.90 -8.45
N ALA A 56 -0.68 -0.16 -8.25
CA ALA A 56 -0.76 1.26 -8.58
C ALA A 56 0.20 2.12 -7.75
N PHE A 57 0.52 1.70 -6.51
CA PHE A 57 1.40 2.46 -5.62
C PHE A 57 2.83 2.62 -6.14
N ILE A 58 3.26 1.77 -7.09
CA ILE A 58 4.53 1.95 -7.81
C ILE A 58 4.61 3.33 -8.46
N ASN A 59 3.48 3.86 -8.94
CA ASN A 59 3.40 5.16 -9.59
C ASN A 59 2.82 6.25 -8.66
N ALA A 60 2.85 6.04 -7.34
CA ALA A 60 2.33 7.00 -6.37
C ALA A 60 3.16 8.29 -6.42
N PHE A 61 2.55 9.35 -6.93
CA PHE A 61 3.12 10.70 -6.98
C PHE A 61 2.86 11.42 -5.64
N ARG A 62 3.86 12.14 -5.14
CA ARG A 62 3.77 12.94 -3.90
C ARG A 62 3.30 12.12 -2.69
N SER A 63 3.84 10.91 -2.58
CA SER A 63 3.59 10.01 -1.46
C SER A 63 4.01 10.62 -0.11
N TYR A 64 5.02 11.48 -0.05
CA TYR A 64 5.46 12.21 1.15
C TYR A 64 4.84 13.62 1.23
N GLY A 65 4.80 14.33 0.10
CA GLY A 65 4.23 15.68 0.02
C GLY A 65 4.56 16.37 -1.31
N PRO A 66 3.93 17.52 -1.61
CA PRO A 66 4.10 18.21 -2.88
C PRO A 66 5.46 18.91 -3.07
N GLN A 67 6.27 19.01 -2.03
CA GLN A 67 7.53 19.75 -2.01
C GLN A 67 8.69 18.97 -2.65
N PHE A 68 8.57 17.65 -2.75
CA PHE A 68 9.64 16.75 -3.17
C PHE A 68 9.39 16.27 -4.60
N TYR A 69 10.06 16.89 -5.56
CA TYR A 69 9.85 16.61 -6.97
C TYR A 69 10.42 15.26 -7.44
N HIS A 70 11.33 14.66 -6.67
CA HIS A 70 11.80 13.28 -6.88
C HIS A 70 10.74 12.22 -6.51
N ASP A 71 9.67 12.60 -5.80
CA ASP A 71 8.62 11.70 -5.32
C ASP A 71 7.57 11.41 -6.41
N PHE A 72 8.02 10.79 -7.50
CA PHE A 72 7.17 10.33 -8.60
C PHE A 72 7.01 8.81 -8.67
N GLY A 73 6.98 8.20 -7.49
CA GLY A 73 6.86 6.76 -7.32
C GLY A 73 8.21 6.05 -7.34
N TYR A 74 8.17 4.75 -7.59
CA TYR A 74 9.29 3.84 -7.44
C TYR A 74 10.50 4.24 -8.29
N SER A 75 10.27 4.76 -9.50
CA SER A 75 11.32 5.23 -10.40
C SER A 75 12.12 6.39 -9.81
N GLY A 76 11.45 7.35 -9.15
CA GLY A 76 12.11 8.46 -8.49
C GLY A 76 13.00 8.01 -7.34
N TYR A 77 12.52 7.10 -6.50
CA TYR A 77 13.32 6.51 -5.42
C TYR A 77 14.45 5.60 -5.93
N ASN A 78 14.31 4.99 -7.10
CA ASN A 78 15.42 4.25 -7.73
C ASN A 78 16.49 5.21 -8.26
N LEU A 79 16.08 6.33 -8.87
CA LEU A 79 17.00 7.36 -9.36
C LEU A 79 17.80 8.02 -8.23
N ILE A 80 17.23 8.14 -7.04
CA ILE A 80 17.97 8.53 -5.83
C ILE A 80 19.16 7.58 -5.56
N ARG A 81 18.97 6.27 -5.71
CA ARG A 81 20.04 5.29 -5.46
C ARG A 81 21.10 5.33 -6.56
N GLU A 82 20.68 5.56 -7.80
CA GLU A 82 21.60 5.77 -8.92
C GLU A 82 22.40 7.07 -8.77
N SER A 83 21.77 8.16 -8.31
CA SER A 83 22.46 9.43 -8.09
C SER A 83 23.48 9.35 -6.96
N ALA A 84 23.23 8.52 -5.93
CA ALA A 84 24.19 8.22 -4.88
C ALA A 84 25.41 7.40 -5.37
N CYS A 85 25.39 6.92 -6.62
CA CYS A 85 26.54 6.28 -7.26
C CYS A 85 27.39 7.32 -8.02
N GLU A 86 28.64 6.98 -8.33
CA GLU A 86 29.60 7.91 -8.95
C GLU A 86 29.34 8.18 -10.45
N ASP A 87 28.43 7.44 -11.07
CA ASP A 87 28.16 7.50 -12.52
C ASP A 87 27.19 8.63 -12.92
N PHE A 88 26.55 9.29 -11.94
CA PHE A 88 25.55 10.33 -12.17
C PHE A 88 26.17 11.74 -12.07
N PHE A 89 26.86 12.17 -13.13
CA PHE A 89 27.52 13.49 -13.15
C PHE A 89 26.54 14.63 -13.52
N CYS A 90 26.22 15.48 -12.55
CA CYS A 90 25.43 16.69 -12.77
C CYS A 90 26.30 17.94 -12.59
N HIS A 91 26.97 18.37 -13.66
CA HIS A 91 28.02 19.41 -13.58
C HIS A 91 27.51 20.78 -13.12
N GLU A 92 26.32 21.19 -13.59
CA GLU A 92 25.68 22.48 -13.29
C GLU A 92 24.15 22.41 -13.57
N PRO A 93 23.36 21.70 -12.75
CA PRO A 93 21.92 21.66 -12.95
C PRO A 93 21.29 23.02 -12.62
N LYS A 94 20.47 23.55 -13.54
CA LYS A 94 19.49 24.59 -13.19
C LYS A 94 18.43 24.06 -12.22
N PHE A 95 18.23 22.74 -12.20
CA PHE A 95 17.27 22.03 -11.37
C PHE A 95 17.72 20.58 -11.23
N ASP A 96 18.11 20.18 -10.02
CA ASP A 96 18.45 18.80 -9.67
C ASP A 96 17.67 18.42 -8.42
N PHE A 97 16.97 17.30 -8.50
CA PHE A 97 16.15 16.78 -7.41
C PHE A 97 16.85 15.69 -6.61
N PHE A 98 18.04 15.31 -7.05
CA PHE A 98 18.80 14.17 -6.57
C PHE A 98 20.16 14.59 -6.00
N ASP A 99 20.45 15.90 -5.97
CA ASP A 99 21.74 16.48 -5.58
C ASP A 99 22.19 16.02 -4.20
N THR A 100 21.27 15.98 -3.24
CA THR A 100 21.45 15.61 -1.84
C THR A 100 22.13 14.25 -1.74
N TYR A 101 21.70 13.32 -2.58
CA TYR A 101 22.26 11.98 -2.64
C TYR A 101 23.55 11.91 -3.45
N GLY A 102 23.64 12.66 -4.56
CA GLY A 102 24.83 12.68 -5.41
C GLY A 102 26.06 13.33 -4.78
N VAL A 103 25.86 14.37 -3.97
CA VAL A 103 26.96 15.06 -3.24
C VAL A 103 27.05 14.66 -1.77
N CYS A 104 26.22 13.71 -1.33
CA CYS A 104 26.15 13.23 0.05
C CYS A 104 25.92 14.35 1.09
N ASN A 105 25.04 15.30 0.78
CA ASN A 105 24.63 16.35 1.70
C ASN A 105 23.34 15.96 2.44
N ASP A 106 23.15 16.42 3.68
CA ASP A 106 21.92 16.21 4.46
C ASP A 106 21.44 14.75 4.58
N LEU A 107 22.35 13.76 4.53
CA LEU A 107 22.03 12.33 4.63
C LEU A 107 21.65 11.83 6.04
N GLY A 108 21.52 12.76 7.00
CA GLY A 108 21.18 12.49 8.39
C GLY A 108 19.67 12.69 8.67
N ASP A 109 19.35 13.46 9.70
CA ASP A 109 17.98 13.83 10.05
C ASP A 109 17.49 14.99 9.17
N ALA A 110 17.01 14.67 7.97
CA ALA A 110 16.49 15.64 7.01
C ALA A 110 15.24 15.10 6.29
N ASP A 111 14.33 16.00 5.93
CA ASP A 111 13.07 15.65 5.28
C ASP A 111 13.26 14.88 3.96
N VAL A 112 14.29 15.26 3.19
CA VAL A 112 14.62 14.61 1.91
C VAL A 112 14.93 13.13 2.09
N VAL A 113 15.69 12.76 3.14
CA VAL A 113 16.03 11.36 3.46
C VAL A 113 14.83 10.59 4.00
N ASN A 114 13.97 11.27 4.77
CA ASN A 114 12.74 10.70 5.30
C ASN A 114 11.78 10.24 4.19
N THR A 115 11.81 10.87 3.01
CA THR A 115 10.95 10.48 1.89
C THR A 115 11.08 8.99 1.51
N ILE A 116 12.30 8.44 1.48
CA ILE A 116 12.55 7.02 1.18
C ILE A 116 11.85 6.11 2.18
N TRP A 117 12.02 6.41 3.48
CA TRP A 117 11.42 5.63 4.56
C TRP A 117 9.90 5.63 4.44
N TYR A 118 9.31 6.82 4.32
CA TYR A 118 7.86 6.99 4.26
C TYR A 118 7.23 6.34 3.03
N TYR A 119 7.86 6.46 1.85
CA TYR A 119 7.37 5.78 0.65
C TYR A 119 7.31 4.26 0.85
N ASN A 120 8.41 3.66 1.32
CA ASN A 120 8.49 2.22 1.54
C ASN A 120 7.48 1.74 2.60
N TYR A 121 7.32 2.45 3.71
CA TYR A 121 6.36 2.05 4.74
C TYR A 121 4.90 2.27 4.34
N LYS A 122 4.58 3.32 3.56
CA LYS A 122 3.24 3.49 2.98
C LYS A 122 2.93 2.38 1.98
N PHE A 123 3.90 2.01 1.14
CA PHE A 123 3.76 0.88 0.23
C PHE A 123 3.56 -0.43 1.01
N LEU A 124 4.37 -0.67 2.02
CA LEU A 124 4.28 -1.86 2.88
C LEU A 124 2.93 -1.95 3.59
N ASN A 125 2.39 -0.82 4.05
CA ASN A 125 1.07 -0.78 4.69
C ASN A 125 -0.04 -1.18 3.71
N ASN A 126 -0.01 -0.67 2.47
CA ASN A 126 -0.95 -1.07 1.43
C ASN A 126 -0.87 -2.58 1.14
N VAL A 127 0.35 -3.12 1.05
CA VAL A 127 0.57 -4.57 0.86
C VAL A 127 0.03 -5.39 2.03
N ASN A 128 0.29 -4.97 3.26
CA ASN A 128 -0.18 -5.69 4.45
C ASN A 128 -1.70 -5.64 4.60
N ASN A 129 -2.34 -4.52 4.23
CA ASN A 129 -3.80 -4.41 4.21
C ASN A 129 -4.42 -5.36 3.19
N ALA A 130 -3.86 -5.43 1.97
CA ALA A 130 -4.30 -6.37 0.95
C ALA A 130 -4.10 -7.84 1.39
N LEU A 131 -2.97 -8.16 2.01
CA LEU A 131 -2.72 -9.50 2.57
C LEU A 131 -3.71 -9.86 3.68
N SER A 132 -4.05 -8.91 4.55
CA SER A 132 -5.01 -9.13 5.63
C SER A 132 -6.43 -9.37 5.09
N ALA A 133 -6.81 -8.70 4.00
CA ALA A 133 -8.08 -8.98 3.32
C ALA A 133 -8.07 -10.37 2.66
N LEU A 134 -6.97 -10.75 2.00
CA LEU A 134 -6.80 -12.06 1.37
C LEU A 134 -6.77 -13.22 2.37
N GLU A 135 -6.34 -13.00 3.61
CA GLU A 135 -6.39 -14.00 4.68
C GLU A 135 -7.82 -14.33 5.14
N LYS A 136 -8.75 -13.40 4.93
CA LYS A 136 -10.18 -13.57 5.26
C LYS A 136 -11.02 -14.02 4.07
N ALA A 137 -10.41 -14.11 2.89
CA ALA A 137 -11.06 -14.53 1.66
C ALA A 137 -11.05 -16.06 1.53
N ASP A 138 -11.92 -16.58 0.68
CA ASP A 138 -11.98 -18.01 0.37
C ASP A 138 -10.68 -18.51 -0.28
N ASP A 139 -10.38 -19.82 -0.15
CA ASP A 139 -9.18 -20.47 -0.72
C ASP A 139 -9.27 -20.68 -2.25
N ALA A 140 -9.82 -19.71 -2.96
CA ALA A 140 -9.94 -19.70 -4.41
C ALA A 140 -8.55 -19.63 -5.09
N PRO A 141 -8.35 -20.27 -6.26
CA PRO A 141 -7.11 -20.19 -7.01
C PRO A 141 -6.64 -18.77 -7.33
N GLU A 142 -7.58 -17.85 -7.56
CA GLU A 142 -7.30 -16.43 -7.84
C GLU A 142 -6.72 -15.70 -6.62
N ASN A 143 -7.26 -15.96 -5.42
CA ASN A 143 -6.75 -15.38 -4.18
C ASN A 143 -5.32 -15.85 -3.88
N LYS A 144 -4.95 -17.08 -4.27
CA LYS A 144 -3.56 -17.57 -4.20
C LYS A 144 -2.63 -16.77 -5.09
N TYR A 145 -3.07 -16.45 -6.32
CA TYR A 145 -2.32 -15.60 -7.24
C TYR A 145 -2.13 -14.18 -6.68
N TYR A 146 -3.20 -13.55 -6.18
CA TYR A 146 -3.15 -12.24 -5.54
C TYR A 146 -2.24 -12.20 -4.30
N LYS A 147 -2.26 -13.26 -3.49
CA LYS A 147 -1.33 -13.41 -2.36
C LYS A 147 0.12 -13.45 -2.85
N GLY A 148 0.41 -14.16 -3.94
CA GLY A 148 1.73 -14.19 -4.57
C GLY A 148 2.22 -12.81 -5.02
N ILE A 149 1.36 -12.01 -5.64
CA ILE A 149 1.67 -10.61 -6.01
C ILE A 149 2.04 -9.80 -4.78
N CYS A 150 1.18 -9.79 -3.76
CA CYS A 150 1.39 -9.00 -2.55
C CYS A 150 2.67 -9.41 -1.81
N LEU A 151 2.94 -10.71 -1.71
CA LEU A 151 4.18 -11.23 -1.09
C LEU A 151 5.43 -10.80 -1.87
N SER A 152 5.36 -10.76 -3.20
CA SER A 152 6.47 -10.32 -4.05
C SER A 152 6.79 -8.85 -3.83
N TYR A 153 5.77 -7.97 -3.78
CA TYR A 153 5.97 -6.56 -3.44
C TYR A 153 6.48 -6.38 -2.02
N ARG A 154 5.99 -7.17 -1.06
CA ARG A 154 6.50 -7.13 0.32
C ARG A 154 8.00 -7.46 0.38
N ALA A 155 8.41 -8.49 -0.34
CA ALA A 155 9.82 -8.88 -0.43
C ALA A 155 10.67 -7.79 -1.11
N MET A 156 10.18 -7.18 -2.19
CA MET A 156 10.84 -6.06 -2.87
C MET A 156 11.06 -4.88 -1.92
N ILE A 157 10.03 -4.46 -1.18
CA ILE A 157 10.12 -3.34 -0.24
C ILE A 157 11.13 -3.64 0.87
N TYR A 158 11.11 -4.84 1.45
CA TYR A 158 12.13 -5.21 2.44
C TYR A 158 13.55 -5.20 1.87
N MET A 159 13.73 -5.64 0.62
CA MET A 159 15.03 -5.59 -0.04
C MET A 159 15.51 -4.14 -0.22
N ASP A 160 14.62 -3.22 -0.58
CA ASP A 160 14.97 -1.81 -0.77
C ASP A 160 15.29 -1.12 0.56
N LEU A 161 14.56 -1.43 1.63
CA LEU A 161 14.88 -0.97 2.98
C LEU A 161 16.26 -1.47 3.44
N VAL A 162 16.57 -2.76 3.26
CA VAL A 162 17.88 -3.32 3.64
C VAL A 162 19.01 -2.67 2.83
N ARG A 163 18.80 -2.42 1.53
CA ARG A 163 19.81 -1.80 0.67
C ARG A 163 20.12 -0.35 1.05
N MET A 164 19.14 0.40 1.56
CA MET A 164 19.35 1.80 1.95
C MET A 164 19.80 1.99 3.40
N TYR A 165 19.31 1.16 4.32
CA TYR A 165 19.49 1.41 5.75
C TYR A 165 20.45 0.44 6.44
N GLU A 166 20.83 -0.66 5.80
CA GLU A 166 21.83 -1.59 6.33
C GLU A 166 23.09 -1.59 5.46
N TYR A 167 24.25 -1.49 6.10
CA TYR A 167 25.52 -1.55 5.38
C TYR A 167 25.89 -3.00 5.06
N LYS A 168 26.48 -3.24 3.88
CA LYS A 168 27.09 -4.53 3.59
C LYS A 168 28.30 -4.73 4.50
N LYS A 169 28.30 -5.83 5.27
CA LYS A 169 29.45 -6.19 6.11
C LYS A 169 30.66 -6.50 5.23
N ASN A 170 31.73 -5.73 5.42
CA ASN A 170 33.00 -5.90 4.72
C ASN A 170 34.05 -6.41 5.71
N ARG A 171 34.91 -7.35 5.27
CA ARG A 171 35.94 -8.00 6.12
C ARG A 171 36.83 -7.01 6.89
N SER A 172 37.05 -5.81 6.36
CA SER A 172 37.85 -4.75 6.98
C SER A 172 37.19 -4.07 8.21
N ARG A 173 35.85 -4.09 8.34
CA ARG A 173 35.13 -3.41 9.43
C ARG A 173 34.81 -4.31 10.63
N GLU A 174 34.91 -5.63 10.48
CA GLU A 174 34.79 -6.58 11.60
C GLU A 174 35.91 -6.36 12.64
N ILE A 175 37.07 -5.85 12.18
CA ILE A 175 38.19 -5.44 13.04
C ILE A 175 37.88 -4.13 13.77
N ARG A 176 37.22 -3.16 13.12
CA ARG A 176 36.94 -1.83 13.69
C ARG A 176 35.80 -1.84 14.72
N CYS A 177 34.78 -2.69 14.55
CA CYS A 177 33.74 -2.84 15.58
C CYS A 177 34.21 -3.65 16.79
N ARG A 178 35.20 -4.55 16.65
CA ARG A 178 35.81 -5.27 17.78
C ARG A 178 36.80 -4.41 18.58
N SER A 179 37.34 -3.33 18.01
CA SER A 179 38.22 -2.41 18.73
C SER A 179 37.45 -1.34 19.54
N SER A 180 36.12 -1.30 19.43
CA SER A 180 35.26 -0.32 20.09
C SER A 180 34.30 -0.96 21.12
N GLN A 181 34.53 -2.22 21.48
CA GLN A 181 33.88 -2.92 22.60
C GLN A 181 34.92 -3.26 23.67
#